data_AF-A0A8C9UHR9-F1
#
_entry.id   AF-A0A8C9UHR9-F1
#
_cell.length_a   1.000
_cell.length_b   1.000
_cell.length_c   1.000
_cell.angle_alpha   90.00
_cell.angle_beta   90.00
_cell.angle_gamma   90.00
#
_symmetry.space_group_name_H-M   'P 1'
#
loop_
_entity.id
_entity.type
_entity.pdbx_description
1 polymer ?
#
loop_
_entity_poly.entity_id
_entity_poly.type
_entity_poly.pdbx_seq_one_letter_code
_entity_poly.pdbx_strand_id
1 'polypeptide(L)'
;MGTPTRPGHPACSLGNHSRSSGIDFEIIIIDDGSPDGTQEVAQQLEKIYGSDKILLRPRAKKLGLGTAYIHGMKYATGDFIVIMDADLSHHPKFIPEFIRKQKEGNFDIVSGTRYKGNGGVYGWDLKRKLISRGANFLTQVLLRPGASDLTGSFRLYRKEVLQKLMEKCVSKGYVFQMEMIVRARQLGFTVGEVPISFVDRVYGESKLGGNEIVSFLKGLLTLFATT
;
A
#
# COMPACT_ATOMS: atom_id res chain seq x y z
N MET A 1 -4.20 3.08 53.58
CA MET A 1 -3.79 1.92 52.77
C MET A 1 -5.07 1.22 52.33
N GLY A 2 -5.43 0.99 51.08
CA GLY A 2 -4.82 1.27 49.79
C GLY A 2 -5.93 1.44 48.73
N THR A 3 -5.56 2.07 47.62
CA THR A 3 -6.37 2.36 46.42
C THR A 3 -6.87 1.12 45.68
N PRO A 4 -7.95 1.22 44.87
CA PRO A 4 -8.55 0.09 44.16
C PRO A 4 -7.79 -0.26 42.88
N THR A 5 -7.64 -1.55 42.62
CA THR A 5 -7.01 -2.12 41.41
C THR A 5 -8.01 -2.31 40.26
N ARG A 6 -7.75 -1.64 39.12
CA ARG A 6 -8.00 -2.16 37.75
C ARG A 6 -6.70 -2.87 37.30
N PRO A 7 -6.67 -3.88 36.38
CA PRO A 7 -7.13 -3.81 34.97
C PRO A 7 -7.74 -5.15 34.47
N GLY A 8 -8.27 -5.34 33.26
CA GLY A 8 -8.37 -4.55 32.04
C GLY A 8 -9.03 -5.39 30.93
N HIS A 9 -9.59 -4.70 29.93
CA HIS A 9 -9.75 -5.15 28.55
C HIS A 9 -10.18 -3.91 27.75
N PRO A 10 -9.33 -3.30 26.92
CA PRO A 10 -9.84 -2.47 25.84
C PRO A 10 -10.29 -3.42 24.74
N ALA A 11 -11.59 -3.71 24.69
CA ALA A 11 -12.22 -4.07 23.44
C ALA A 11 -11.89 -2.96 22.43
N CYS A 12 -11.14 -3.29 21.39
CA CYS A 12 -10.83 -2.36 20.31
C CYS A 12 -12.13 -2.07 19.55
N SER A 13 -12.86 -1.06 20.02
CA SER A 13 -14.03 -0.49 19.36
C SER A 13 -13.55 0.20 18.08
N LEU A 14 -13.62 -0.53 16.96
CA LEU A 14 -13.58 0.05 15.61
C LEU A 14 -14.94 0.65 15.20
N GLY A 15 -15.97 0.52 16.04
CA GLY A 15 -17.25 1.21 15.88
C GLY A 15 -17.20 2.59 16.52
N ASN A 16 -16.81 3.63 15.75
CA ASN A 16 -17.38 5.00 15.81
C ASN A 16 -16.60 6.08 15.02
N HIS A 17 -15.54 5.76 14.27
CA HIS A 17 -14.75 6.81 13.58
C HIS A 17 -15.19 7.14 12.13
N SER A 18 -16.28 6.56 11.62
CA SER A 18 -16.68 6.77 10.21
C SER A 18 -17.54 8.03 9.96
N ARG A 19 -18.11 8.67 10.99
CA ARG A 19 -18.99 9.84 10.80
C ARG A 19 -18.30 11.22 10.87
N SER A 20 -17.02 11.30 11.25
CA SER A 20 -16.38 12.59 11.55
C SER A 20 -15.55 13.21 10.41
N SER A 21 -15.32 12.50 9.31
CA SER A 21 -14.45 12.98 8.22
C SER A 21 -15.20 13.55 7.01
N GLY A 22 -16.50 13.28 6.86
CA GLY A 22 -17.29 13.70 5.69
C GLY A 22 -16.82 13.08 4.37
N ILE A 23 -16.07 11.97 4.44
CA ILE A 23 -15.52 11.25 3.29
C ILE A 23 -16.29 9.95 3.15
N ASP A 24 -16.97 9.78 2.02
CA ASP A 24 -17.58 8.50 1.69
C ASP A 24 -16.50 7.52 1.20
N PHE A 25 -16.56 6.28 1.68
CA PHE A 25 -15.60 5.25 1.34
C PHE A 25 -16.23 3.87 1.40
N GLU A 26 -15.57 2.96 0.70
CA GLU A 26 -15.80 1.52 0.70
C GLU A 26 -14.46 0.80 0.87
N ILE A 27 -14.49 -0.42 1.39
CA ILE A 27 -13.33 -1.28 1.56
C ILE A 27 -13.53 -2.54 0.74
N ILE A 28 -12.63 -2.80 -0.21
CA ILE A 28 -12.68 -4.00 -1.05
C ILE A 28 -11.54 -4.92 -0.63
N ILE A 29 -11.90 -6.08 -0.10
CA ILE A 29 -10.96 -7.09 0.38
C ILE A 29 -10.76 -8.12 -0.71
N ILE A 30 -9.55 -8.17 -1.30
CA ILE A 30 -9.16 -9.20 -2.26
C ILE A 30 -8.36 -10.27 -1.53
N ASP A 31 -8.94 -11.47 -1.43
CA ASP A 31 -8.29 -12.62 -0.80
C ASP A 31 -7.88 -13.67 -1.85
N ASP A 32 -6.69 -14.23 -1.72
CA ASP A 32 -6.08 -15.15 -2.69
C ASP A 32 -6.17 -16.63 -2.29
N GLY A 33 -7.20 -16.98 -1.52
CA GLY A 33 -7.37 -18.32 -0.98
C GLY A 33 -6.54 -18.52 0.29
N SER A 34 -6.58 -17.54 1.19
CA SER A 34 -5.83 -17.60 2.45
C SER A 34 -6.32 -18.78 3.31
N PRO A 35 -5.39 -19.61 3.84
CA PRO A 35 -5.76 -20.82 4.59
C PRO A 35 -6.04 -20.56 6.07
N ASP A 36 -5.97 -19.30 6.52
CA ASP A 36 -5.84 -18.90 7.94
C ASP A 36 -7.10 -18.28 8.54
N GLY A 37 -8.26 -18.44 7.89
CA GLY A 37 -9.53 -17.87 8.38
C GLY A 37 -9.83 -16.46 7.88
N THR A 38 -8.95 -15.86 7.06
CA THR A 38 -9.11 -14.48 6.57
C THR A 38 -10.43 -14.28 5.81
N GLN A 39 -10.84 -15.24 4.98
CA GLN A 39 -12.08 -15.14 4.20
C GLN A 39 -13.32 -15.15 5.11
N GLU A 40 -13.32 -15.99 6.13
CA GLU A 40 -14.41 -16.11 7.10
C GLU A 40 -14.60 -14.81 7.87
N VAL A 41 -13.49 -14.22 8.35
CA VAL A 41 -13.52 -12.93 9.04
C VAL A 41 -13.98 -11.83 8.10
N ALA A 42 -13.46 -11.75 6.88
CA ALA A 42 -13.86 -10.75 5.89
C ALA A 42 -15.36 -10.87 5.54
N GLN A 43 -15.89 -12.08 5.44
CA GLN A 43 -17.30 -12.33 5.18
C GLN A 43 -18.19 -11.94 6.37
N GLN A 44 -17.73 -12.14 7.61
CA GLN A 44 -18.43 -11.65 8.79
C GLN A 44 -18.47 -10.12 8.82
N LEU A 45 -17.36 -9.46 8.48
CA LEU A 45 -17.29 -8.00 8.38
C LEU A 45 -18.24 -7.46 7.31
N GLU A 46 -18.27 -8.06 6.12
CA GLU A 46 -19.23 -7.70 5.08
C GLU A 46 -20.70 -7.84 5.55
N LYS A 47 -21.04 -8.90 6.30
CA LYS A 47 -22.37 -9.07 6.88
C LYS A 47 -22.73 -8.01 7.93
N ILE A 48 -21.75 -7.59 8.74
CA ILE A 48 -21.97 -6.63 9.83
C ILE A 48 -22.08 -5.19 9.29
N TYR A 49 -21.22 -4.83 8.35
CA TYR A 49 -21.10 -3.45 7.87
C TYR A 49 -21.87 -3.18 6.56
N GLY A 50 -22.30 -4.23 5.85
CA GLY A 50 -22.97 -4.13 4.55
C GLY A 50 -21.98 -4.17 3.38
N SER A 51 -22.42 -4.77 2.27
CA SER A 51 -21.63 -4.89 1.04
C SER A 51 -21.35 -3.54 0.35
N ASP A 52 -22.04 -2.46 0.74
CA ASP A 52 -21.77 -1.08 0.33
C ASP A 52 -20.58 -0.46 1.09
N LYS A 53 -20.17 -1.04 2.22
CA LYS A 53 -19.03 -0.57 3.02
C LYS A 53 -17.85 -1.52 3.02
N ILE A 54 -18.09 -2.82 3.11
CA ILE A 54 -17.04 -3.84 3.07
C ILE A 54 -17.44 -4.93 2.09
N LEU A 55 -16.59 -5.14 1.08
CA LEU A 55 -16.85 -6.08 0.00
C LEU A 55 -15.74 -7.12 -0.10
N LEU A 56 -16.04 -8.37 0.22
CA LEU A 56 -15.11 -9.47 0.01
C LEU A 56 -15.18 -9.96 -1.44
N ARG A 57 -14.01 -10.13 -2.06
CA ARG A 57 -13.84 -10.68 -3.41
C ARG A 57 -12.72 -11.73 -3.42
N PRO A 58 -13.05 -12.97 -3.02
CA PRO A 58 -12.06 -14.03 -2.94
C PRO A 58 -11.69 -14.55 -4.34
N ARG A 59 -10.48 -15.07 -4.48
CA ARG A 59 -9.94 -15.67 -5.70
C ARG A 59 -9.47 -17.09 -5.40
N ALA A 60 -9.57 -17.97 -6.39
CA ALA A 60 -9.30 -19.39 -6.22
C ALA A 60 -7.84 -19.73 -5.84
N LYS A 61 -6.88 -18.87 -6.15
CA LYS A 61 -5.46 -19.07 -5.84
C LYS A 61 -4.69 -17.76 -5.87
N LYS A 62 -3.46 -17.80 -5.37
CA LYS A 62 -2.50 -16.69 -5.46
C LYS A 62 -2.07 -16.42 -6.89
N LEU A 63 -2.66 -15.39 -7.50
CA LEU A 63 -2.40 -14.97 -8.89
C LEU A 63 -1.44 -13.77 -8.98
N GLY A 64 -0.96 -13.27 -7.84
CA GLY A 64 -0.03 -12.15 -7.75
C GLY A 64 -0.69 -10.81 -7.45
N LEU A 65 0.12 -9.85 -7.00
CA LEU A 65 -0.35 -8.58 -6.44
C LEU A 65 -1.03 -7.68 -7.49
N GLY A 66 -0.40 -7.51 -8.67
CA GLY A 66 -0.99 -6.69 -9.74
C GLY A 66 -2.34 -7.22 -10.23
N THR A 67 -2.52 -8.54 -10.29
CA THR A 67 -3.81 -9.13 -10.69
C THR A 67 -4.88 -8.93 -9.61
N ALA A 68 -4.49 -8.86 -8.32
CA ALA A 68 -5.39 -8.52 -7.24
C ALA A 68 -5.90 -7.08 -7.38
N TYR A 69 -5.00 -6.15 -7.73
CA TYR A 69 -5.36 -4.75 -7.95
C TYR A 69 -6.33 -4.59 -9.12
N ILE A 70 -6.05 -5.23 -10.27
CA ILE A 70 -6.97 -5.25 -11.42
C ILE A 70 -8.33 -5.83 -11.02
N HIS A 71 -8.34 -6.90 -10.22
CA HIS A 71 -9.59 -7.50 -9.75
C HIS A 71 -10.38 -6.53 -8.86
N GLY A 72 -9.74 -5.90 -7.86
CA GLY A 72 -10.40 -4.94 -6.97
C GLY A 72 -10.90 -3.70 -7.67
N MET A 73 -10.15 -3.16 -8.64
CA MET A 73 -10.57 -2.00 -9.43
C MET A 73 -11.90 -2.20 -10.17
N LYS A 74 -12.26 -3.44 -10.53
CA LYS A 74 -13.54 -3.75 -11.20
C LYS A 74 -14.74 -3.51 -10.29
N TYR A 75 -14.53 -3.56 -8.97
CA TYR A 75 -15.59 -3.39 -7.97
C TYR A 75 -15.54 -2.02 -7.31
N ALA A 76 -14.40 -1.32 -7.36
CA ALA A 76 -14.27 0.03 -6.82
C ALA A 76 -15.21 1.00 -7.55
N THR A 77 -16.05 1.70 -6.80
CA THR A 77 -16.98 2.72 -7.28
C THR A 77 -16.44 4.13 -7.11
N GLY A 78 -15.55 4.35 -6.14
CA GLY A 78 -14.93 5.65 -5.88
C GLY A 78 -14.00 6.17 -7.00
N ASP A 79 -13.83 7.50 -7.03
CA ASP A 79 -12.92 8.21 -7.96
C ASP A 79 -11.44 8.01 -7.63
N PHE A 80 -11.16 7.70 -6.36
CA PHE A 80 -9.81 7.47 -5.85
C PHE A 80 -9.70 6.09 -5.23
N ILE A 81 -8.55 5.46 -5.42
CA ILE A 81 -8.25 4.13 -4.90
C ILE A 81 -7.04 4.24 -3.97
N VAL A 82 -7.25 3.85 -2.71
CA VAL A 82 -6.18 3.67 -1.74
C VAL A 82 -5.82 2.20 -1.68
N ILE A 83 -4.57 1.90 -1.97
CA ILE A 83 -4.00 0.56 -1.86
C ILE A 83 -3.21 0.50 -0.57
N MET A 84 -3.49 -0.48 0.29
CA MET A 84 -2.74 -0.70 1.52
C MET A 84 -2.67 -2.18 1.88
N ASP A 85 -1.65 -2.55 2.65
CA ASP A 85 -1.50 -3.91 3.17
C ASP A 85 -2.44 -4.11 4.38
N ALA A 86 -3.06 -5.29 4.48
CA ALA A 86 -4.04 -5.61 5.53
C ALA A 86 -3.43 -5.95 6.91
N ASP A 87 -2.10 -6.03 7.01
CA ASP A 87 -1.36 -6.44 8.21
C ASP A 87 -1.07 -5.28 9.19
N LEU A 88 -1.68 -4.10 8.96
CA LEU A 88 -1.50 -2.86 9.73
C LEU A 88 -0.07 -2.28 9.76
N SER A 89 0.87 -2.84 8.99
CA SER A 89 2.17 -2.19 8.77
C SER A 89 2.00 -0.80 8.14
N HIS A 90 0.92 -0.64 7.36
CA HIS A 90 0.38 0.63 6.88
C HIS A 90 -0.82 1.03 7.72
N HIS A 91 -0.65 2.03 8.58
CA HIS A 91 -1.73 2.44 9.48
C HIS A 91 -2.76 3.34 8.75
N PRO A 92 -4.07 3.03 8.78
CA PRO A 92 -5.12 3.83 8.11
C PRO A 92 -5.18 5.30 8.53
N LYS A 93 -4.64 5.65 9.70
CA LYS A 93 -4.52 7.04 10.20
C LYS A 93 -3.89 8.03 9.21
N PHE A 94 -3.10 7.55 8.25
CA PHE A 94 -2.46 8.40 7.23
C PHE A 94 -3.37 8.70 6.02
N ILE A 95 -4.47 7.97 5.83
CA ILE A 95 -5.39 8.17 4.70
C ILE A 95 -5.94 9.61 4.65
N PRO A 96 -6.38 10.24 5.76
CA PRO A 96 -6.81 11.64 5.73
C PRO A 96 -5.73 12.60 5.19
N GLU A 97 -4.46 12.37 5.56
CA GLU A 97 -3.34 13.17 5.05
C GLU A 97 -3.06 12.92 3.57
N PHE A 98 -3.28 11.70 3.06
CA PHE A 98 -3.16 11.40 1.64
C PHE A 98 -4.22 12.18 0.85
N ILE A 99 -5.45 12.22 1.36
CA ILE A 99 -6.57 12.94 0.75
C ILE A 99 -6.32 14.45 0.80
N ARG A 100 -5.85 14.99 1.94
CA ARG A 100 -5.44 16.40 2.07
C ARG A 100 -4.37 16.74 1.04
N LYS A 101 -3.31 15.94 0.96
CA LYS A 101 -2.19 16.16 0.03
C LYS A 101 -2.63 16.10 -1.43
N GLN A 102 -3.51 15.15 -1.77
CA GLN A 102 -4.10 15.04 -3.09
C GLN A 102 -4.86 16.32 -3.46
N LYS A 103 -5.73 16.81 -2.57
CA LYS A 103 -6.51 18.03 -2.79
C LYS A 103 -5.61 19.28 -2.94
N GLU A 104 -4.57 19.39 -2.13
CA GLU A 104 -3.66 20.55 -2.14
C GLU A 104 -2.87 20.71 -3.44
N GLY A 105 -2.39 19.61 -4.01
CA GLY A 105 -1.56 19.64 -5.21
C GLY A 105 -2.25 19.10 -6.46
N ASN A 106 -3.51 18.71 -6.36
CA ASN A 106 -4.27 18.00 -7.41
C ASN A 106 -3.54 16.76 -7.97
N PHE A 107 -2.71 16.10 -7.14
CA PHE A 107 -1.82 15.03 -7.59
C PHE A 107 -2.58 13.83 -8.17
N ASP A 108 -1.97 13.17 -9.16
CA ASP A 108 -2.48 11.93 -9.75
C ASP A 108 -2.26 10.72 -8.83
N ILE A 109 -1.16 10.77 -8.09
CA ILE A 109 -0.74 9.75 -7.13
C ILE A 109 -0.27 10.46 -5.86
N VAL A 110 -0.65 9.95 -4.70
CA VAL A 110 -0.03 10.30 -3.41
C VAL A 110 0.57 9.06 -2.80
N SER A 111 1.90 9.06 -2.63
CA SER A 111 2.64 7.94 -2.05
C SER A 111 3.01 8.20 -0.60
N GLY A 112 2.81 7.19 0.24
CA GLY A 112 3.49 7.11 1.52
C GLY A 112 5.00 7.04 1.31
N THR A 113 5.76 7.80 2.09
CA THR A 113 7.23 7.72 2.08
C THR A 113 7.78 7.49 3.48
N ARG A 114 8.70 6.51 3.57
CA ARG A 114 9.47 6.22 4.78
C ARG A 114 10.78 7.02 4.85
N TYR A 115 11.11 7.78 3.80
CA TYR A 115 12.45 8.36 3.60
C TYR A 115 12.50 9.88 3.53
N LYS A 116 11.36 10.56 3.74
CA LYS A 116 11.25 12.03 3.71
C LYS A 116 10.53 12.56 4.94
N GLY A 117 10.87 13.78 5.35
CA GLY A 117 10.25 14.45 6.50
C GLY A 117 10.42 13.62 7.78
N ASN A 118 9.33 13.44 8.52
CA ASN A 118 9.25 12.60 9.73
C ASN A 118 8.86 11.14 9.44
N GLY A 119 8.98 10.68 8.19
CA GLY A 119 8.75 9.29 7.82
C GLY A 119 9.82 8.36 8.40
N GLY A 120 9.48 7.08 8.56
CA GLY A 120 10.44 6.12 9.12
C GLY A 120 9.98 4.68 9.14
N VAL A 121 10.93 3.81 9.46
CA VAL A 121 10.71 2.37 9.66
C VAL A 121 11.06 1.96 11.09
N TYR A 122 10.17 1.20 11.71
CA TYR A 122 10.33 0.67 13.07
C TYR A 122 10.34 -0.86 13.02
N GLY A 123 11.26 -1.49 13.76
CA GLY A 123 11.42 -2.95 13.79
C GLY A 123 12.38 -3.54 12.74
N TRP A 124 12.82 -2.77 11.75
CA TRP A 124 13.80 -3.25 10.77
C TRP A 124 15.22 -3.32 11.33
N ASP A 125 15.91 -4.43 11.04
CA ASP A 125 17.35 -4.55 11.23
C ASP A 125 18.14 -3.58 10.31
N LEU A 126 19.42 -3.37 10.63
CA LEU A 126 20.26 -2.46 9.87
C LEU A 126 20.47 -2.93 8.42
N LYS A 127 20.56 -4.25 8.21
CA LYS A 127 20.78 -4.84 6.88
C LYS A 127 19.62 -4.53 5.93
N ARG A 128 18.37 -4.73 6.37
CA ARG A 128 17.14 -4.43 5.62
C ARG A 128 17.01 -2.94 5.33
N LYS A 129 17.35 -2.09 6.30
CA LYS A 129 17.41 -0.62 6.10
C LYS A 129 18.40 -0.25 5.00
N LEU A 130 19.61 -0.81 5.02
CA LEU A 130 20.65 -0.55 4.03
C LEU A 130 20.24 -1.05 2.63
N ILE A 131 19.73 -2.27 2.52
CA ILE A 131 19.26 -2.85 1.26
C ILE A 131 18.15 -1.98 0.66
N SER A 132 17.15 -1.58 1.44
CA SER A 132 16.04 -0.78 0.94
C SER A 132 16.46 0.64 0.55
N ARG A 133 17.35 1.28 1.32
CA ARG A 133 17.92 2.58 0.94
C ARG A 133 18.79 2.49 -0.32
N GLY A 134 19.62 1.45 -0.45
CA GLY A 134 20.44 1.22 -1.63
C GLY A 134 19.60 0.99 -2.89
N ALA A 135 18.54 0.19 -2.79
CA ALA A 135 17.59 -0.03 -3.87
C ALA A 135 16.92 1.28 -4.31
N ASN A 136 16.43 2.09 -3.35
CA ASN A 136 15.83 3.39 -3.67
C ASN A 136 16.86 4.34 -4.31
N PHE A 137 18.06 4.44 -3.75
CA PHE A 137 19.12 5.31 -4.27
C PHE A 137 19.50 4.95 -5.72
N LEU A 138 19.72 3.67 -6.01
CA LEU A 138 20.07 3.21 -7.35
C LEU A 138 18.99 3.58 -8.36
N THR A 139 17.72 3.39 -8.01
CA THR A 139 16.61 3.76 -8.88
C THR A 139 16.46 5.28 -9.01
N GLN A 140 16.73 6.07 -7.96
CA GLN A 140 16.75 7.53 -8.08
C GLN A 140 17.78 8.00 -9.10
N VAL A 141 18.99 7.44 -9.05
CA VAL A 141 20.08 7.85 -9.94
C VAL A 141 19.78 7.46 -11.38
N LEU A 142 19.33 6.23 -11.61
CA LEU A 142 19.14 5.70 -12.96
C LEU A 142 17.84 6.17 -13.62
N LEU A 143 16.72 6.16 -12.88
CA LEU A 143 15.39 6.40 -13.45
C LEU A 143 14.78 7.74 -13.06
N ARG A 144 15.40 8.48 -12.14
CA ARG A 144 14.95 9.80 -11.63
C ARG A 144 13.43 9.94 -11.46
N PRO A 145 12.74 9.00 -10.81
CA PRO A 145 11.28 8.87 -10.86
C PRO A 145 10.50 10.00 -10.16
N GLY A 146 11.17 10.88 -9.41
CA GLY A 146 10.53 12.05 -8.78
C GLY A 146 9.80 11.74 -7.47
N ALA A 147 9.95 10.54 -6.91
CA ALA A 147 9.42 10.16 -5.59
C ALA A 147 10.53 9.51 -4.75
N SER A 148 10.56 9.77 -3.44
CA SER A 148 11.62 9.32 -2.53
C SER A 148 11.51 7.85 -2.11
N ASP A 149 10.31 7.28 -2.13
CA ASP A 149 10.07 5.87 -1.77
C ASP A 149 9.35 5.12 -2.90
N LEU A 150 10.10 4.30 -3.61
CA LEU A 150 9.62 3.54 -4.76
C LEU A 150 9.15 2.13 -4.38
N THR A 151 9.39 1.75 -3.14
CA THR A 151 9.21 0.39 -2.66
C THR A 151 8.00 0.22 -1.75
N GLY A 152 7.39 1.33 -1.30
CA GLY A 152 6.15 1.32 -0.53
C GLY A 152 4.92 1.05 -1.41
N SER A 153 3.98 0.24 -0.91
CA SER A 153 2.71 -0.05 -1.57
C SER A 153 1.57 0.88 -1.15
N PHE A 154 1.72 1.60 -0.03
CA PHE A 154 0.67 2.47 0.51
C PHE A 154 0.54 3.75 -0.28
N ARG A 155 -0.45 3.77 -1.18
CA ARG A 155 -0.62 4.83 -2.18
C ARG A 155 -2.09 5.11 -2.43
N LEU A 156 -2.40 6.37 -2.62
CA LEU A 156 -3.66 6.85 -3.19
C LEU A 156 -3.41 7.13 -4.68
N TYR A 157 -4.34 6.67 -5.51
CA TYR A 157 -4.35 6.93 -6.96
C TYR A 157 -5.69 7.54 -7.36
N ARG A 158 -5.69 8.41 -8.38
CA ARG A 158 -6.88 8.54 -9.22
C ARG A 158 -7.18 7.20 -9.90
N LYS A 159 -8.44 6.79 -9.97
CA LYS A 159 -8.84 5.49 -10.50
C LYS A 159 -8.37 5.29 -11.95
N GLU A 160 -8.54 6.29 -12.80
CA GLU A 160 -8.12 6.28 -14.20
C GLU A 160 -6.59 6.23 -14.37
N VAL A 161 -5.84 6.82 -13.43
CA VAL A 161 -4.37 6.78 -13.43
C VAL A 161 -3.90 5.38 -13.07
N LEU A 162 -4.47 4.78 -12.01
CA LEU A 162 -4.15 3.40 -11.64
C LEU A 162 -4.45 2.45 -12.80
N GLN A 163 -5.60 2.60 -13.47
CA GLN A 163 -5.96 1.77 -14.62
C GLN A 163 -4.91 1.87 -15.75
N LYS A 164 -4.55 3.08 -16.18
CA LYS A 164 -3.52 3.30 -17.22
C LYS A 164 -2.17 2.70 -16.84
N LEU A 165 -1.77 2.79 -15.57
CA LEU A 165 -0.53 2.20 -15.10
C LEU A 165 -0.58 0.67 -15.13
N MET A 166 -1.71 0.08 -14.74
CA MET A 166 -1.90 -1.38 -14.78
C MET A 166 -1.88 -1.94 -16.21
N GLU A 167 -2.34 -1.19 -17.21
CA GLU A 167 -2.27 -1.56 -18.63
C GLU A 167 -0.83 -1.59 -19.17
N LYS A 168 0.08 -0.81 -18.59
CA LYS A 168 1.50 -0.71 -19.00
C LYS A 168 2.43 -1.56 -18.14
N CYS A 169 2.02 -1.94 -16.95
CA CYS A 169 2.86 -2.69 -16.01
C CYS A 169 3.00 -4.15 -16.43
N VAL A 170 4.24 -4.60 -16.57
CA VAL A 170 4.57 -6.00 -16.92
C VAL A 170 5.23 -6.75 -15.76
N SER A 171 5.72 -6.02 -14.75
CA SER A 171 6.45 -6.59 -13.63
C SER A 171 5.56 -7.33 -12.65
N LYS A 172 6.16 -8.30 -11.98
CA LYS A 172 5.57 -9.04 -10.85
C LYS A 172 6.50 -8.92 -9.64
N GLY A 173 5.97 -9.22 -8.46
CA GLY A 173 6.76 -9.25 -7.22
C GLY A 173 7.26 -7.86 -6.81
N TYR A 174 8.46 -7.79 -6.23
CA TYR A 174 8.98 -6.57 -5.61
C TYR A 174 9.18 -5.40 -6.61
N VAL A 175 9.49 -5.72 -7.87
CA VAL A 175 9.70 -4.74 -8.95
C VAL A 175 8.43 -3.96 -9.28
N PHE A 176 7.27 -4.57 -9.08
CA PHE A 176 5.97 -4.00 -9.40
C PHE A 176 5.78 -2.61 -8.78
N GLN A 177 6.07 -2.44 -7.48
CA GLN A 177 5.86 -1.16 -6.80
C GLN A 177 6.74 -0.04 -7.35
N MET A 178 7.97 -0.38 -7.75
CA MET A 178 8.88 0.56 -8.38
C MET A 178 8.42 0.91 -9.80
N GLU A 179 8.05 -0.10 -10.60
CA GLU A 179 7.57 0.11 -11.97
C GLU A 179 6.39 1.09 -12.00
N MET A 180 5.44 0.96 -11.08
CA MET A 180 4.27 1.85 -11.04
C MET A 180 4.65 3.34 -10.98
N ILE A 181 5.64 3.71 -10.18
CA ILE A 181 6.07 5.13 -10.06
C ILE A 181 6.93 5.55 -11.25
N VAL A 182 7.79 4.66 -11.76
CA VAL A 182 8.59 4.94 -12.96
C VAL A 182 7.67 5.18 -14.17
N ARG A 183 6.69 4.30 -14.38
CA ARG A 183 5.68 4.44 -15.44
C ARG A 183 4.83 5.68 -15.24
N ALA A 184 4.49 6.03 -14.00
CA ALA A 184 3.77 7.27 -13.71
C ALA A 184 4.54 8.49 -14.21
N ARG A 185 5.83 8.58 -13.92
CA ARG A 185 6.68 9.64 -14.46
C ARG A 185 6.76 9.62 -15.98
N GLN A 186 6.97 8.45 -16.60
CA GLN A 186 7.04 8.33 -18.07
C GLN A 186 5.76 8.79 -18.76
N LEU A 187 4.60 8.57 -18.14
CA LEU A 187 3.30 9.01 -18.63
C LEU A 187 2.97 10.46 -18.25
N GLY A 188 3.87 11.17 -17.58
CA GLY A 188 3.69 12.57 -17.18
C GLY A 188 2.78 12.77 -15.96
N PHE A 189 2.47 11.72 -15.20
CA PHE A 189 1.66 11.83 -13.98
C PHE A 189 2.45 12.43 -12.81
N THR A 190 1.74 13.18 -12.00
CA THR A 190 2.27 13.89 -10.82
C THR A 190 2.20 13.02 -9.56
N VAL A 191 3.26 13.05 -8.76
CA VAL A 191 3.37 12.26 -7.52
C VAL A 191 3.59 13.18 -6.32
N GLY A 192 2.62 13.22 -5.42
CA GLY A 192 2.74 13.81 -4.09
C GLY A 192 3.26 12.79 -3.08
N GLU A 193 3.86 13.27 -1.99
CA GLU A 193 4.37 12.39 -0.93
C GLU A 193 3.84 12.80 0.45
N VAL A 194 3.46 11.79 1.24
CA VAL A 194 3.10 11.93 2.66
C VAL A 194 4.07 11.09 3.49
N PRO A 195 4.80 11.69 4.45
CA PRO A 195 5.61 10.93 5.39
C PRO A 195 4.76 9.95 6.20
N ILE A 196 5.17 8.68 6.25
CA ILE A 196 4.49 7.64 7.03
C ILE A 196 5.46 6.91 7.96
N SER A 197 4.92 6.42 9.07
CA SER A 197 5.60 5.44 9.93
C SER A 197 5.20 4.03 9.49
N PHE A 198 6.18 3.25 9.06
CA PHE A 198 6.00 1.83 8.77
C PHE A 198 6.49 1.01 9.96
N VAL A 199 5.62 0.18 10.52
CA VAL A 199 5.97 -0.72 11.62
C VAL A 199 6.06 -2.13 11.04
N ASP A 200 7.15 -2.85 11.32
CA ASP A 200 7.26 -4.23 10.88
C ASP A 200 6.13 -5.07 11.48
N ARG A 201 5.76 -6.13 10.76
CA ARG A 201 4.68 -7.02 11.17
C ARG A 201 5.02 -7.59 12.54
N VAL A 202 4.02 -7.69 13.42
CA VAL A 202 4.18 -8.39 14.70
C VAL A 202 4.41 -9.90 14.46
N TYR A 203 3.96 -10.43 13.33
CA TYR A 203 4.08 -11.84 12.95
C TYR A 203 4.56 -12.03 11.49
N GLY A 204 5.55 -12.91 11.30
CA GLY A 204 6.01 -13.40 9.99
C GLY A 204 7.46 -13.04 9.63
N GLU A 205 8.18 -13.98 9.02
CA GLU A 205 9.56 -13.76 8.56
C GLU A 205 9.62 -12.95 7.25
N SER A 206 10.62 -12.07 7.15
CA SER A 206 10.84 -11.19 6.00
C SER A 206 11.41 -11.98 4.80
N LYS A 207 10.64 -12.06 3.69
CA LYS A 207 11.01 -12.79 2.45
C LYS A 207 11.95 -12.04 1.50
N LEU A 208 12.85 -11.19 2.00
CA LEU A 208 13.85 -10.52 1.14
C LEU A 208 15.07 -11.43 0.98
N GLY A 209 15.04 -12.32 -0.02
CA GLY A 209 16.15 -13.17 -0.43
C GLY A 209 16.98 -12.57 -1.58
N GLY A 210 18.02 -13.31 -2.00
CA GLY A 210 18.89 -12.89 -3.12
C GLY A 210 18.16 -12.86 -4.47
N ASN A 211 17.15 -13.71 -4.66
CA ASN A 211 16.37 -13.77 -5.90
C ASN A 211 15.54 -12.49 -6.11
N GLU A 212 15.02 -11.89 -5.04
CA GLU A 212 14.30 -10.62 -5.08
C GLU A 212 15.23 -9.47 -5.50
N ILE A 213 16.48 -9.48 -5.05
CA ILE A 213 17.49 -8.48 -5.43
C ILE A 213 17.82 -8.60 -6.92
N VAL A 214 18.05 -9.82 -7.43
CA VAL A 214 18.32 -10.04 -8.86
C VAL A 214 17.13 -9.63 -9.72
N SER A 215 15.90 -9.97 -9.28
CA SER A 215 14.67 -9.56 -9.97
C SER A 215 14.55 -8.03 -10.01
N PHE A 216 14.85 -7.35 -8.91
CA PHE A 216 14.87 -5.89 -8.83
C PHE A 216 15.86 -5.27 -9.81
N LEU A 217 17.11 -5.75 -9.85
CA LEU A 217 18.13 -5.24 -10.77
C LEU A 217 17.77 -5.46 -12.24
N LYS A 218 17.24 -6.64 -12.59
CA LYS A 218 16.76 -6.90 -13.96
C LYS A 218 15.62 -5.97 -14.34
N GLY A 219 14.63 -5.81 -13.46
CA GLY A 219 13.51 -4.89 -13.68
C GLY A 219 13.96 -3.44 -13.84
N LEU A 220 14.94 -3.02 -13.04
CA LEU A 220 15.53 -1.70 -13.13
C LEU A 220 16.21 -1.46 -14.49
N LEU A 221 16.99 -2.43 -14.98
CA LEU A 221 17.65 -2.36 -16.29
C LEU A 221 16.63 -2.35 -17.44
N THR A 222 15.59 -3.18 -17.38
CA THR A 222 14.51 -3.20 -18.38
C THR A 222 13.78 -1.86 -18.43
N LEU A 223 13.48 -1.27 -17.26
CA LEU A 223 12.85 0.04 -17.21
C LEU A 223 13.78 1.14 -17.73
N PHE A 224 15.07 1.09 -17.41
CA PHE A 224 16.05 2.04 -17.94
C PHE A 224 16.12 1.97 -19.48
N ALA A 225 16.11 0.78 -20.05
CA ALA A 225 16.15 0.59 -21.51
C ALA A 225 14.83 0.92 -22.23
N THR A 226 13.72 1.07 -21.49
CA THR A 226 12.38 1.38 -22.04
C THR A 226 11.83 2.71 -21.54
N THR A 227 12.68 3.52 -20.90
CA THR A 227 12.45 4.92 -20.57
C THR A 227 12.98 5.77 -21.71
#